data_AF-A0A0V0H3J2-F1
#
_entry.id   AF-A0A0V0H3J2-F1
#
_cell.length_a   1.000
_cell.length_b   1.000
_cell.length_c   1.000
_cell.angle_alpha   90.00
_cell.angle_beta   90.00
_cell.angle_gamma   90.00
#
_symmetry.space_group_name_H-M   'P 1'
#
loop_
_entity.id
_entity.type
_entity.pdbx_description
1 polymer ?
#
loop_
_entity_poly.entity_id
_entity_poly.type
_entity_poly.pdbx_seq_one_letter_code
_entity_poly.pdbx_strand_id
1 'polypeptide(L)'
;MHERKAEMASQADAFIALPGGYGTMEETLEMITWAQLGIHKKPVGLLNVEGYYNSLLALFDNGVEEGFIKPGARDIVLADPSARELLSKMEQYTPSHDHVAPHESWHMEELAYPKEESP
;
A
#
# COMPACT_ATOMS: atom_id res chain seq x y z
N MET A 1 12.85 10.05 -8.23
CA MET A 1 12.17 9.23 -7.21
C MET A 1 10.89 8.60 -7.76
N HIS A 2 9.99 9.37 -8.38
CA HIS A 2 8.67 8.89 -8.83
C HIS A 2 8.70 7.86 -9.98
N GLU A 3 9.50 8.06 -11.04
CA GLU A 3 9.64 7.06 -12.11
C GLU A 3 10.11 5.70 -11.58
N ARG A 4 11.09 5.70 -10.67
CA ARG A 4 11.60 4.47 -10.03
C ARG A 4 10.50 3.73 -9.27
N LYS A 5 9.63 4.44 -8.55
CA LYS A 5 8.54 3.83 -7.77
C LYS A 5 7.43 3.30 -8.67
N ALA A 6 7.06 4.05 -9.71
CA ALA A 6 6.07 3.60 -10.70
C ALA A 6 6.56 2.36 -11.46
N GLU A 7 7.84 2.30 -11.82
CA GLU A 7 8.42 1.12 -12.49
C GLU A 7 8.54 -0.09 -11.56
N MET A 8 8.97 0.09 -10.31
CA MET A 8 8.93 -1.00 -9.32
C MET A 8 7.49 -1.50 -9.10
N ALA A 9 6.53 -0.57 -9.03
CA ALA A 9 5.13 -0.91 -8.85
C ALA A 9 4.52 -1.58 -10.09
N SER A 10 4.99 -1.30 -11.30
CA SER A 10 4.48 -1.95 -12.52
C SER A 10 4.97 -3.40 -12.62
N GLN A 11 6.22 -3.66 -12.21
CA GLN A 11 6.86 -4.99 -12.29
C GLN A 11 6.57 -5.89 -11.09
N ALA A 12 6.19 -5.34 -9.92
CA ALA A 12 5.91 -6.13 -8.74
C ALA A 12 4.52 -6.77 -8.78
N ASP A 13 4.34 -7.98 -8.25
CA ASP A 13 3.00 -8.56 -8.04
C ASP A 13 2.45 -8.25 -6.64
N ALA A 14 3.32 -7.80 -5.73
CA ALA A 14 3.03 -7.57 -4.33
C ALA A 14 4.09 -6.65 -3.70
N PHE A 15 3.76 -6.02 -2.58
CA PHE A 15 4.68 -5.18 -1.80
C PHE A 15 4.83 -5.72 -0.39
N ILE A 16 6.06 -5.81 0.12
CA ILE A 16 6.34 -6.21 1.51
C ILE A 16 7.26 -5.17 2.16
N ALA A 17 6.83 -4.63 3.29
CA ALA A 17 7.65 -3.79 4.14
C ALA A 17 8.27 -4.61 5.28
N LEU A 18 9.59 -4.53 5.40
CA LEU A 18 10.35 -5.01 6.56
C LEU A 18 10.61 -3.84 7.51
N PRO A 19 10.87 -4.09 8.82
CA PRO A 19 11.16 -3.03 9.78
C PRO A 19 12.19 -2.01 9.26
N GLY A 20 11.82 -0.73 9.29
CA GLY A 20 12.59 0.33 8.66
C GLY A 20 12.10 1.71 9.09
N GLY A 21 12.90 2.74 8.83
CA GLY A 21 12.61 4.11 9.24
C GLY A 21 11.60 4.84 8.36
N TYR A 22 11.64 6.17 8.38
CA TYR A 22 10.69 7.02 7.67
C TYR A 22 10.61 6.76 6.16
N GLY A 23 11.73 6.43 5.50
CA GLY A 23 11.72 6.11 4.07
C GLY A 23 10.85 4.89 3.75
N THR A 24 10.99 3.82 4.52
CA THR A 24 10.16 2.61 4.36
C THR A 24 8.70 2.89 4.66
N MET A 25 8.42 3.70 5.69
CA MET A 25 7.06 4.10 6.04
C MET A 25 6.39 4.89 4.91
N GLU A 26 7.12 5.86 4.34
CA GLU A 26 6.64 6.70 3.24
C GLU A 26 6.31 5.85 2.00
N GLU A 27 7.23 4.97 1.58
CA GLU A 27 7.01 4.08 0.43
C GLU A 27 5.83 3.12 0.67
N THR A 28 5.67 2.62 1.89
CA THR A 28 4.57 1.71 2.25
C THR A 28 3.21 2.40 2.22
N LEU A 29 3.10 3.59 2.82
CA LEU A 29 1.86 4.37 2.84
C LEU A 29 1.45 4.83 1.43
N GLU A 30 2.42 5.09 0.56
CA GLU A 30 2.16 5.40 -0.85
C GLU A 30 1.48 4.22 -1.57
N MET A 31 2.00 2.99 -1.41
CA MET A 31 1.39 1.79 -2.00
C MET A 31 0.00 1.48 -1.43
N ILE A 32 -0.21 1.72 -0.13
CA ILE A 32 -1.55 1.59 0.49
C ILE A 32 -2.52 2.59 -0.14
N THR A 33 -2.08 3.83 -0.33
CA THR A 33 -2.91 4.89 -0.93
C THR A 33 -3.24 4.57 -2.39
N TRP A 34 -2.28 4.05 -3.17
CA TRP A 34 -2.53 3.65 -4.56
C TRP A 34 -3.51 2.48 -4.66
N ALA A 35 -3.41 1.50 -3.77
CA ALA A 35 -4.42 0.43 -3.66
C ALA A 35 -5.81 1.00 -3.32
N GLN A 36 -5.90 1.93 -2.35
CA GLN A 36 -7.15 2.56 -1.94
C GLN A 36 -7.80 3.38 -3.08
N LEU A 37 -6.98 4.05 -3.90
CA LEU A 37 -7.43 4.80 -5.08
C LEU A 37 -7.80 3.89 -6.26
N GLY A 38 -7.49 2.59 -6.19
CA GLY A 38 -7.74 1.63 -7.26
C GLY A 38 -6.69 1.62 -8.38
N ILE A 39 -5.56 2.32 -8.19
CA ILE A 39 -4.46 2.38 -9.17
C ILE A 39 -3.82 1.00 -9.34
N HIS A 40 -3.79 0.19 -8.29
CA HIS A 40 -3.45 -1.23 -8.37
C HIS A 40 -4.31 -2.07 -7.43
N LYS A 41 -4.24 -3.38 -7.63
CA LYS A 41 -4.94 -4.39 -6.82
C LYS A 41 -4.00 -5.35 -6.08
N LYS A 42 -2.71 -5.01 -6.07
CA LYS A 42 -1.62 -5.81 -5.49
C LYS A 42 -1.67 -5.77 -3.95
N PRO A 43 -1.43 -6.89 -3.24
CA PRO A 43 -1.42 -6.91 -1.78
C PRO A 43 -0.23 -6.13 -1.20
N VAL A 44 -0.45 -5.50 -0.04
CA VAL A 44 0.60 -4.82 0.74
C VAL A 44 0.77 -5.54 2.08
N GLY A 45 1.95 -6.12 2.29
CA GLY A 45 2.30 -6.90 3.48
C GLY A 45 3.26 -6.16 4.42
N LEU A 46 3.03 -6.26 5.73
CA LEU A 46 3.95 -5.83 6.78
C LEU A 46 4.51 -7.06 7.48
N LEU A 47 5.83 -7.29 7.38
CA LEU A 47 6.49 -8.32 8.17
C LEU A 47 6.71 -7.81 9.59
N ASN A 48 5.80 -8.15 10.50
CA ASN A 48 5.70 -7.59 11.84
C ASN A 48 6.64 -8.26 12.85
N VAL A 49 7.95 -8.18 12.58
CA VAL A 49 9.01 -8.75 13.44
C VAL A 49 8.96 -8.11 14.82
N GLU A 50 8.85 -8.93 15.86
CA GLU A 50 8.82 -8.50 17.27
C GLU A 50 7.77 -7.40 17.59
N GLY A 51 6.71 -7.30 16.78
CA GLY A 51 5.67 -6.30 16.98
C GLY A 51 6.04 -4.87 16.53
N TYR A 52 7.07 -4.73 15.68
CA TYR A 52 7.53 -3.43 15.17
C TYR A 52 6.41 -2.53 14.64
N TYR A 53 5.44 -3.10 13.91
CA TYR A 53 4.33 -2.38 13.29
C TYR A 53 3.07 -2.31 14.15
N ASN A 54 3.07 -2.78 15.40
CA ASN A 54 1.87 -2.80 16.25
C ASN A 54 1.22 -1.41 16.39
N SER A 55 2.02 -0.39 16.66
CA SER A 55 1.52 0.99 16.80
C SER A 55 0.96 1.55 15.49
N LEU A 56 1.54 1.17 14.35
CA LEU A 56 1.06 1.58 13.04
C LEU A 56 -0.27 0.90 12.69
N LEU A 57 -0.38 -0.40 12.96
CA LEU A 57 -1.62 -1.15 12.77
C LEU A 57 -2.74 -0.59 13.66
N ALA A 58 -2.43 -0.28 14.92
CA ALA A 58 -3.37 0.36 15.84
C ALA A 58 -3.80 1.76 15.35
N LEU A 59 -2.90 2.53 14.73
CA LEU A 59 -3.25 3.80 14.10
C LEU A 59 -4.26 3.61 12.96
N PHE A 60 -4.09 2.57 12.14
CA PHE A 60 -5.05 2.25 11.08
C PHE A 60 -6.40 1.80 11.65
N ASP A 61 -6.39 0.98 12.70
CA ASP A 61 -7.61 0.52 13.38
C ASP A 61 -8.38 1.72 13.96
N ASN A 62 -7.70 2.63 14.66
CA ASN A 62 -8.30 3.88 15.15
C ASN A 62 -8.84 4.74 13.99
N GLY A 63 -8.13 4.79 12.86
CA GLY A 63 -8.60 5.50 11.67
C GLY A 63 -9.91 4.92 11.12
N VAL A 64 -10.13 3.61 11.25
CA VAL A 64 -11.42 2.97 10.93
C VAL A 64 -12.49 3.35 11.93
N GLU A 65 -12.18 3.28 13.23
CA GLU A 65 -13.12 3.61 14.30
C GLU A 65 -13.64 5.05 14.20
N GLU A 66 -12.75 5.99 13.91
CA GLU A 66 -13.06 7.41 13.73
C GLU A 66 -13.64 7.75 12.33
N GLY A 67 -13.75 6.76 11.44
CA GLY A 67 -14.36 6.91 10.12
C GLY A 67 -13.47 7.59 9.06
N PHE A 68 -12.18 7.77 9.32
CA PHE A 68 -11.21 8.28 8.32
C PHE A 68 -10.81 7.21 7.30
N ILE A 69 -10.78 5.94 7.72
CA ILE A 69 -10.46 4.79 6.87
C ILE A 69 -11.73 3.94 6.73
N LYS A 70 -12.14 3.63 5.50
CA LYS A 70 -13.27 2.73 5.31
C LYS A 70 -12.91 1.32 5.81
N PRO A 71 -13.83 0.56 6.43
CA PRO A 71 -13.55 -0.81 6.88
C PRO A 71 -12.97 -1.69 5.79
N GLY A 72 -13.49 -1.56 4.56
CA GLY A 72 -12.84 -2.13 3.38
C GLY A 72 -11.37 -1.75 3.36
N ALA A 73 -11.02 -0.47 3.18
CA ALA A 73 -9.64 0.01 2.96
C ALA A 73 -8.62 -0.50 3.99
N ARG A 74 -9.06 -0.84 5.20
CA ARG A 74 -8.21 -1.46 6.23
C ARG A 74 -7.66 -2.84 5.83
N ASP A 75 -8.41 -3.60 5.04
CA ASP A 75 -8.04 -4.95 4.59
C ASP A 75 -6.95 -4.94 3.49
N ILE A 76 -6.58 -3.77 2.96
CA ILE A 76 -5.45 -3.61 2.03
C ILE A 76 -4.14 -4.07 2.69
N VAL A 77 -4.01 -3.79 4.00
CA VAL A 77 -2.79 -4.03 4.76
C VAL A 77 -2.86 -5.38 5.46
N LEU A 78 -2.04 -6.30 4.98
CA LEU A 78 -1.82 -7.60 5.60
C LEU A 78 -0.60 -7.54 6.53
N ALA A 79 -0.65 -8.23 7.65
CA ALA A 79 0.48 -8.31 8.56
C ALA A 79 0.63 -9.71 9.17
N ASP A 80 1.88 -10.12 9.36
CA ASP A 80 2.24 -11.32 10.11
C ASP A 80 3.71 -11.24 10.58
N PRO A 81 4.06 -11.75 11.78
CA PRO A 81 5.46 -11.89 12.19
C PRO A 81 6.25 -12.94 11.38
N SER A 82 5.57 -13.91 10.74
CA SER A 82 6.18 -14.96 9.93
C SER A 82 6.12 -14.62 8.44
N ALA A 83 7.27 -14.66 7.77
CA ALA A 83 7.31 -14.47 6.31
C ALA A 83 6.47 -15.50 5.56
N ARG A 84 6.45 -16.75 6.03
CA ARG A 84 5.67 -17.83 5.40
C ARG A 84 4.16 -17.57 5.49
N GLU A 85 3.69 -17.18 6.67
CA GLU A 85 2.27 -16.91 6.89
C GLU A 85 1.84 -15.63 6.18
N LEU A 86 2.72 -14.61 6.16
CA LEU A 86 2.49 -13.38 5.40
C LEU A 86 2.31 -13.69 3.90
N LEU A 87 3.23 -14.45 3.30
CA LEU A 87 3.14 -14.84 1.90
C LEU A 87 1.85 -15.63 1.62
N SER A 88 1.50 -16.57 2.50
CA SER A 88 0.26 -17.35 2.36
C SER A 88 -0.99 -16.47 2.40
N LYS A 89 -1.03 -15.46 3.28
CA LYS A 89 -2.11 -14.47 3.32
C LYS A 89 -2.17 -13.62 2.06
N MET A 90 -1.01 -13.22 1.54
CA MET A 90 -0.91 -12.37 0.34
C MET A 90 -1.33 -13.13 -0.92
N GLU A 91 -1.03 -14.42 -1.04
CA GLU A 91 -1.50 -15.25 -2.16
C GLU A 91 -3.02 -15.45 -2.17
N GLN A 92 -3.64 -15.45 -0.99
CA GLN A 92 -5.10 -15.59 -0.81
C GLN A 92 -5.84 -14.25 -0.91
N TYR A 93 -5.11 -13.15 -1.01
CA TYR A 93 -5.68 -11.81 -1.03
C TYR A 93 -6.56 -11.61 -2.26
N THR A 94 -7.82 -11.23 -2.02
CA THR A 94 -8.73 -10.77 -3.07
C THR A 94 -9.13 -9.32 -2.73
N PRO A 95 -8.87 -8.35 -3.62
CA PRO A 95 -9.28 -6.97 -3.39
C PRO A 95 -10.80 -6.89 -3.25
N SER A 96 -11.27 -6.52 -2.05
CA SER A 96 -12.70 -6.40 -1.70
C SER A 96 -13.14 -4.96 -1.50
N HIS A 97 -12.24 -4.01 -1.79
CA HIS A 97 -12.36 -2.60 -1.49
C HIS A 97 -13.21 -1.84 -2.50
N ASP A 98 -14.24 -1.14 -2.03
CA ASP A 98 -14.95 -0.16 -2.85
C ASP A 98 -14.03 1.02 -3.17
N HIS A 99 -13.76 1.24 -4.46
CA HIS A 99 -12.94 2.35 -4.95
C HIS A 99 -13.44 3.69 -4.40
N VAL A 100 -12.50 4.49 -3.87
CA VAL A 100 -12.84 5.83 -3.33
C VAL A 100 -12.89 6.89 -4.44
N ALA A 101 -12.33 6.59 -5.62
CA ALA A 101 -12.32 7.47 -6.79
C ALA A 101 -12.78 6.73 -8.07
N PRO A 102 -13.39 7.43 -9.06
CA PRO A 102 -13.73 6.86 -10.36
C PRO A 102 -12.48 6.37 -11.12
N HIS A 103 -12.60 5.32 -11.93
CA HIS A 103 -11.49 4.75 -12.72
C HIS A 103 -10.90 5.73 -13.76
N GLU A 104 -11.63 6.80 -14.11
CA GLU A 104 -11.26 7.76 -15.15
C GLU A 104 -10.28 8.85 -14.70
N SER A 105 -9.94 8.96 -13.41
CA SER A 105 -9.07 10.04 -12.91
C SER A 105 -7.58 9.69 -12.79
N TRP A 106 -7.18 8.48 -13.17
CA TRP A 106 -5.82 7.98 -12.94
C TRP A 106 -5.27 7.21 -14.14
N HIS A 107 -5.03 7.89 -15.27
CA HIS A 107 -4.15 7.32 -16.29
C HIS A 107 -2.74 7.23 -15.71
N MET A 108 -2.19 6.00 -15.63
CA MET A 108 -0.84 5.75 -15.10
C MET A 108 0.25 6.54 -15.86
N GLU A 109 -0.04 6.90 -17.13
CA GLU A 109 0.76 7.79 -17.98
C GLU A 109 0.69 9.27 -17.56
N GLU A 110 -0.41 9.73 -16.94
CA GLU A 110 -0.60 11.10 -16.45
C GLU A 110 -0.19 11.27 -14.98
N LEU A 111 -0.13 10.18 -14.22
CA LEU A 111 0.46 10.13 -12.87
C LEU A 111 1.99 10.22 -12.88
N ALA A 112 2.61 10.01 -14.04
CA ALA A 112 3.98 10.44 -14.28
C ALA A 112 3.96 11.97 -14.34
N TYR A 113 4.21 12.61 -13.18
CA TYR A 113 4.35 14.05 -13.05
C TYR A 113 5.17 14.64 -14.22
N PRO A 114 4.81 15.82 -14.73
CA PRO A 114 5.45 16.41 -15.90
C PRO A 114 6.97 16.39 -15.71
N LYS A 115 7.69 15.83 -16.69
CA LYS A 115 9.14 15.88 -16.74
C LYS A 115 9.54 17.34 -16.53
N GLU A 116 10.28 17.64 -15.45
CA GLU A 116 10.92 18.93 -15.30
C GLU A 116 11.82 19.11 -16.52
N GLU A 117 11.36 19.90 -17.50
CA GLU A 117 12.21 20.46 -18.52
C GLU A 117 13.18 21.40 -17.80
N SER A 118 14.34 20.87 -17.45
CA SER A 118 15.46 21.69 -17.00
C SER A 118 16.05 22.43 -18.21
N PRO A 119 16.42 23.72 -18.06
CA PRO A 119 16.85 24.62 -19.13
C PRO A 119 18.21 24.29 -19.75
#